data_AF-A0A5J6V686-F1
#
_entry.id   AF-A0A5J6V686-F1
#
_cell.length_a   1.000
_cell.length_b   1.000
_cell.length_c   1.000
_cell.angle_alpha   90.00
_cell.angle_beta   90.00
_cell.angle_gamma   90.00
#
_symmetry.space_group_name_H-M   'P 1'
#
loop_
_entity.id
_entity.type
_entity.pdbx_description
1 polymer ?
#
loop_
_entity_poly.entity_id
_entity_poly.type
_entity_poly.pdbx_seq_one_letter_code
_entity_poly.pdbx_strand_id
1 'polypeptide(L)'
;MSQSVIDPPGSTGEPPAPGTGDGVRTPAGVHAARWALIAAALLGLGYAAQQAIEAGSWLIVTVVAFIAMSILVVYSTQRFIPAKYLLPGLILLVLFQIWPIVYTAATAFTNYGDGHTLSKDEAIVAAQAQSVRQDPDAPRYGMSVAVPEGEPIETGELSFLLTATPTADAEELEEGAEETGDTGENVTADGYQLFVGTEEGLEPLAAEGVSVRANGTVETAPGYRVLNLLEANQRSREVTDLAVPVGESGSAVKAATTSQAFVGQPTMVYDEEADTMTNAEGKVYVASETGNFVPEDGEGAALPAGWTVNVGFDNFLTIFTDPAFRGGFLKIFAWNLAFPIISVASTFVLGMLLAILFNDPRLKGKGIYRSLLVLPYALPVFVTGLIWAAMFNQQFGLINDMTGLNVNWLGDPWAARLALIITNLWLGFPYMFLICTGALQSIPTDVKEAAAVDGAGPLRTLVSVTMPLLLVAVGPLLIASFAFNFNNFTLIYLVTDGGPFVDGNSLVGSTDLLINFSYRIALESGNPNIGLASAVSIVIFMLVGAISYVGFRQSKALEEVN
;
A
#
# COMPACT_ATOMS: atom_id res chain seq x y z
N MET A 1 -49.03 41.98 56.76
CA MET A 1 -49.86 43.20 56.74
C MET A 1 -49.19 44.22 55.83
N SER A 2 -50.00 44.84 54.97
CA SER A 2 -49.73 46.01 54.11
C SER A 2 -48.80 45.87 52.89
N GLN A 3 -49.43 45.85 51.72
CA GLN A 3 -48.92 46.46 50.49
C GLN A 3 -48.82 47.99 50.65
N SER A 4 -47.95 48.65 49.89
CA SER A 4 -48.33 49.86 49.13
C SER A 4 -47.33 50.14 48.00
N VAL A 5 -47.87 50.09 46.80
CA VAL A 5 -47.35 50.53 45.50
C VAL A 5 -47.52 52.07 45.37
N ILE A 6 -47.05 52.65 44.24
CA ILE A 6 -47.20 54.01 43.65
C ILE A 6 -45.89 54.83 43.73
N ASP A 7 -45.25 55.36 42.68
CA ASP A 7 -45.33 55.24 41.20
C ASP A 7 -44.02 55.84 40.56
N PRO A 8 -43.74 55.64 39.25
CA PRO A 8 -42.57 56.17 38.48
C PRO A 8 -42.89 57.57 37.87
N PRO A 9 -42.16 58.19 36.89
CA PRO A 9 -40.91 57.84 36.18
C PRO A 9 -39.86 58.99 36.07
N GLY A 10 -38.64 58.67 35.63
CA GLY A 10 -37.62 59.66 35.27
C GLY A 10 -36.34 59.03 34.68
N SER A 11 -36.21 59.15 33.36
CA SER A 11 -35.03 58.88 32.51
C SER A 11 -33.73 59.53 33.08
N THR A 12 -32.51 59.03 32.94
CA THR A 12 -31.76 58.53 31.77
C THR A 12 -30.50 57.83 32.28
N GLY A 13 -30.20 56.63 31.80
CA GLY A 13 -28.88 56.03 31.93
C GLY A 13 -28.63 55.21 30.68
N GLU A 14 -27.93 55.80 29.70
CA GLU A 14 -27.40 55.03 28.57
C GLU A 14 -26.53 53.88 29.11
N PRO A 15 -26.61 52.67 28.53
CA PRO A 15 -25.62 51.65 28.80
C PRO A 15 -24.25 52.17 28.35
N PRO A 16 -23.17 51.94 29.13
CA PRO A 16 -21.85 52.42 28.74
C PRO A 16 -21.48 51.84 27.37
N ALA A 17 -21.02 52.71 26.46
CA ALA A 17 -20.49 52.30 25.17
C ALA A 17 -19.46 51.18 25.36
N PRO A 18 -19.39 50.17 24.48
CA PRO A 18 -18.42 49.10 24.60
C PRO A 18 -17.03 49.74 24.60
N GLY A 19 -16.35 49.66 25.75
CA GLY A 19 -14.98 50.12 25.87
C GLY A 19 -14.16 49.49 24.76
N THR A 20 -13.43 50.32 24.02
CA THR A 20 -12.34 49.89 23.15
C THR A 20 -11.37 49.11 24.03
N GLY A 21 -11.55 47.79 24.09
CA GLY A 21 -10.65 46.92 24.81
C GLY A 21 -9.26 47.17 24.27
N ASP A 22 -8.36 47.61 25.15
CA ASP A 22 -6.93 47.60 24.88
C ASP A 22 -6.57 46.21 24.38
N GLY A 23 -6.36 46.11 23.07
CA GLY A 23 -6.01 44.85 22.43
C GLY A 23 -4.74 44.33 23.09
N VAL A 24 -4.83 43.17 23.73
CA VAL A 24 -3.68 42.44 24.27
C VAL A 24 -2.67 42.34 23.13
N ARG A 25 -1.64 43.18 23.15
CA ARG A 25 -0.59 43.18 22.12
C ARG A 25 0.17 41.87 22.27
N THR A 26 0.09 41.04 21.24
CA THR A 26 0.88 39.81 21.18
C THR A 26 2.36 40.14 21.37
N PRO A 27 3.07 39.49 22.31
CA PRO A 27 4.48 39.79 22.57
C PRO A 27 5.33 39.63 21.31
N ALA A 28 6.32 40.50 21.13
CA ALA A 28 7.21 40.46 19.95
C ALA A 28 7.89 39.09 19.77
N GLY A 29 8.20 38.39 20.87
CA GLY A 29 8.76 37.03 20.83
C GLY A 29 7.83 35.99 20.19
N VAL A 30 6.50 36.14 20.34
CA VAL A 30 5.52 35.24 19.72
C VAL A 30 5.46 35.46 18.20
N HIS A 31 5.57 36.72 17.76
CA HIS A 31 5.67 37.03 16.33
C HIS A 31 6.96 36.50 15.72
N ALA A 32 8.10 36.66 16.40
CA ALA A 32 9.39 36.12 15.96
C ALA A 32 9.35 34.58 15.87
N ALA A 33 8.83 33.90 16.89
CA ALA A 33 8.70 32.45 16.90
C ALA A 33 7.80 31.94 15.76
N ARG A 34 6.67 32.60 15.49
CA ARG A 34 5.78 32.25 14.38
C ARG A 34 6.49 32.34 13.03
N TRP A 35 7.21 33.44 12.76
CA TRP A 35 7.95 33.58 11.50
C TRP A 35 9.13 32.62 11.41
N ALA A 36 9.81 32.32 12.51
CA ALA A 36 10.85 31.31 12.56
C ALA A 36 10.30 29.90 12.20
N LEU A 37 9.13 29.52 12.72
CA LEU A 37 8.48 28.25 12.38
C LEU A 37 8.05 28.18 10.91
N ILE A 38 7.49 29.27 10.37
CA ILE A 38 7.13 29.34 8.94
C ILE A 38 8.40 29.21 8.09
N ALA A 39 9.46 29.94 8.43
CA ALA A 39 10.73 29.87 7.70
C ALA A 39 11.33 28.45 7.74
N ALA A 40 11.34 27.81 8.92
CA ALA A 40 11.81 26.43 9.05
C ALA A 40 11.00 25.44 8.19
N ALA A 41 9.66 25.56 8.19
CA ALA A 41 8.80 24.73 7.35
C ALA A 41 9.04 24.96 5.85
N LEU A 42 9.19 26.22 5.43
CA LEU A 42 9.49 26.57 4.04
C LEU A 42 10.89 26.09 3.60
N LEU A 43 11.88 26.13 4.49
CA LEU A 43 13.21 25.58 4.22
C LEU A 43 13.16 24.06 4.03
N GLY A 44 12.44 23.34 4.89
CA GLY A 44 12.24 21.90 4.74
C GLY A 44 11.52 21.53 3.43
N LEU A 45 10.48 22.29 3.06
CA LEU A 45 9.80 22.11 1.77
C LEU A 45 10.69 22.51 0.58
N GLY A 46 11.52 23.54 0.72
CA GLY A 46 12.49 23.93 -0.31
C GLY A 46 13.53 22.83 -0.56
N TYR A 47 14.03 22.20 0.51
CA TYR A 47 14.90 21.03 0.41
C TYR A 47 14.21 19.85 -0.28
N ALA A 48 12.95 19.54 0.09
CA ALA A 48 12.18 18.49 -0.57
C ALA A 48 11.91 18.80 -2.06
N ALA A 49 11.67 20.07 -2.41
CA ALA A 49 11.52 20.49 -3.80
C ALA A 49 12.83 20.34 -4.59
N GLN A 50 13.97 20.67 -4.00
CA GLN A 50 15.28 20.48 -4.62
C GLN A 50 15.53 19.00 -4.93
N GLN A 51 15.29 18.12 -3.96
CA GLN A 51 15.40 16.67 -4.16
C GLN A 51 14.47 16.17 -5.29
N ALA A 52 13.25 16.71 -5.36
CA ALA A 52 12.32 16.37 -6.44
C ALA A 52 12.76 16.87 -7.83
N ILE A 53 13.49 18.00 -7.90
CA ILE A 53 14.08 18.50 -9.15
C ILE A 53 15.22 17.59 -9.60
N GLU A 54 16.09 17.19 -8.68
CA GLU A 54 17.20 16.26 -8.94
C GLU A 54 16.67 14.90 -9.42
N ALA A 55 15.55 14.44 -8.88
CA ALA A 55 14.83 13.25 -9.35
C ALA A 55 13.96 13.46 -10.61
N GLY A 56 13.97 14.65 -11.24
CA GLY A 56 13.19 14.95 -12.45
C GLY A 56 11.67 15.06 -12.27
N SER A 57 11.15 15.00 -11.03
CA SER A 57 9.71 14.91 -10.74
C SER A 57 9.04 16.28 -10.54
N TRP A 58 8.74 16.96 -11.65
CA TRP A 58 8.08 18.28 -11.65
C TRP A 58 6.71 18.32 -10.98
N LEU A 59 6.00 17.18 -10.93
CA LEU A 59 4.73 17.07 -10.24
C LEU A 59 4.91 17.26 -8.73
N ILE A 60 5.90 16.59 -8.13
CA ILE A 60 6.18 16.70 -6.70
C ILE A 60 6.60 18.13 -6.36
N VAL A 61 7.42 18.76 -7.20
CA VAL A 61 7.80 20.18 -7.06
C VAL A 61 6.57 21.08 -6.98
N THR A 62 5.61 20.88 -7.88
CA THR A 62 4.37 21.67 -7.92
C THR A 62 3.53 21.49 -6.65
N VAL A 63 3.40 20.25 -6.17
CA VAL A 63 2.68 19.94 -4.93
C VAL A 63 3.35 20.57 -3.72
N VAL A 64 4.68 20.43 -3.60
CA VAL A 64 5.47 21.02 -2.52
C VAL A 64 5.36 22.55 -2.51
N ALA A 65 5.44 23.18 -3.68
CA ALA A 65 5.25 24.62 -3.83
C ALA A 65 3.84 25.07 -3.41
N PHE A 66 2.81 24.31 -3.75
CA PHE A 66 1.43 24.59 -3.33
C PHE A 66 1.25 24.48 -1.80
N ILE A 67 1.84 23.46 -1.17
CA ILE A 67 1.83 23.29 0.29
C ILE A 67 2.57 24.46 0.96
N ALA A 68 3.76 24.81 0.45
CA ALA A 68 4.54 25.94 0.94
C ALA A 68 3.75 27.26 0.86
N MET A 69 3.11 27.52 -0.28
CA MET A 69 2.24 28.69 -0.47
C MET A 69 1.06 28.67 0.51
N SER A 70 0.42 27.52 0.71
CA SER A 70 -0.71 27.37 1.62
C SER A 70 -0.32 27.66 3.06
N ILE A 71 0.83 27.12 3.52
CA ILE A 71 1.39 27.41 4.84
C ILE A 71 1.69 28.90 4.97
N LEU A 72 2.35 29.51 3.98
CA LEU A 72 2.68 30.92 4.02
C LEU A 72 1.41 31.78 4.10
N VAL A 73 0.41 31.57 3.25
CA VAL A 73 -0.82 32.39 3.23
C VAL A 73 -1.64 32.23 4.51
N VAL A 74 -1.85 30.99 4.98
CA VAL A 74 -2.68 30.70 6.16
C VAL A 74 -1.99 31.15 7.45
N TYR A 75 -0.70 30.85 7.59
CA TYR A 75 0.04 31.15 8.81
C TYR A 75 0.71 32.51 8.82
N SER A 76 0.80 33.27 7.73
CA SER A 76 1.26 34.69 7.79
C SER A 76 0.11 35.67 8.04
N THR A 77 -1.11 35.36 7.59
CA THR A 77 -2.26 36.28 7.73
C THR A 77 -3.05 36.04 9.04
N GLN A 78 -3.79 37.06 9.47
CA GLN A 78 -4.74 36.94 10.60
C GLN A 78 -6.18 36.61 10.14
N ARG A 79 -6.44 36.60 8.83
CA ARG A 79 -7.79 36.47 8.26
C ARG A 79 -8.36 35.04 8.33
N PHE A 80 -7.50 34.03 8.26
CA PHE A 80 -7.91 32.62 8.16
C PHE A 80 -7.70 31.84 9.46
N ILE A 81 -8.31 32.28 10.56
CA ILE A 81 -8.17 31.59 11.86
C ILE A 81 -8.64 30.13 11.79
N PRO A 82 -9.81 29.78 11.22
CA PRO A 82 -10.24 28.37 11.14
C PRO A 82 -9.28 27.49 10.32
N ALA A 83 -8.72 28.03 9.22
CA ALA A 83 -7.81 27.28 8.36
C ALA A 83 -6.51 26.89 9.08
N LYS A 84 -6.06 27.63 10.10
CA LYS A 84 -4.85 27.29 10.87
C LYS A 84 -5.00 25.97 11.64
N TYR A 85 -6.22 25.59 11.99
CA TYR A 85 -6.53 24.33 12.67
C TYR A 85 -6.75 23.18 11.68
N LEU A 86 -7.32 23.49 10.51
CA LEU A 86 -7.65 22.48 9.49
C LEU A 86 -6.46 22.14 8.58
N LEU A 87 -5.61 23.12 8.26
CA LEU A 87 -4.58 22.99 7.21
C LEU A 87 -3.60 21.82 7.46
N PRO A 88 -3.06 21.59 8.67
CA PRO A 88 -2.18 20.44 8.90
C PRO A 88 -2.88 19.11 8.61
N GLY A 89 -4.12 18.96 9.08
CA GLY A 89 -4.94 17.77 8.82
C GLY A 89 -5.28 17.62 7.34
N LEU A 90 -5.57 18.71 6.63
CA LEU A 90 -5.86 18.70 5.19
C LEU A 90 -4.63 18.27 4.37
N ILE A 91 -3.43 18.75 4.73
CA ILE A 91 -2.18 18.36 4.06
C ILE A 91 -1.96 16.85 4.23
N LEU A 92 -2.07 16.34 5.46
CA LEU A 92 -1.92 14.90 5.73
C LEU A 92 -2.98 14.08 5.01
N LEU A 93 -4.23 14.54 4.96
CA LEU A 93 -5.31 13.89 4.24
C LEU A 93 -5.03 13.86 2.74
N VAL A 94 -4.56 14.97 2.15
CA VAL A 94 -4.23 14.99 0.71
C VAL A 94 -3.07 14.05 0.41
N LEU A 95 -1.98 14.13 1.19
CA LEU A 95 -0.76 13.38 0.95
C LEU A 95 -0.91 11.87 1.19
N PHE A 96 -1.59 11.48 2.28
CA PHE A 96 -1.64 10.08 2.71
C PHE A 96 -2.96 9.38 2.38
N GLN A 97 -4.02 10.12 2.00
CA GLN A 97 -5.31 9.53 1.63
C GLN A 97 -5.69 9.82 0.18
N ILE A 98 -5.71 11.09 -0.25
CA ILE A 98 -6.18 11.43 -1.60
C ILE A 98 -5.15 11.02 -2.66
N TRP A 99 -3.86 11.30 -2.43
CA TRP A 99 -2.82 11.00 -3.41
C TRP A 99 -2.73 9.50 -3.72
N PRO A 100 -2.69 8.57 -2.74
CA PRO A 100 -2.75 7.14 -3.04
C PRO A 100 -4.00 6.74 -3.83
N ILE A 101 -5.18 7.31 -3.52
CA ILE A 101 -6.41 7.03 -4.28
C ILE A 101 -6.27 7.50 -5.73
N VAL A 102 -5.73 8.70 -5.96
CA VAL A 102 -5.52 9.24 -7.31
C VAL A 102 -4.48 8.42 -8.07
N TYR A 103 -3.40 8.01 -7.41
CA TYR A 103 -2.37 7.16 -8.00
C TYR A 103 -2.96 5.81 -8.41
N THR A 104 -3.67 5.11 -7.52
CA THR A 104 -4.39 3.88 -7.85
C THR A 104 -5.38 4.09 -8.99
N ALA A 105 -6.09 5.23 -9.01
CA ALA A 105 -7.01 5.54 -10.10
C ALA A 105 -6.28 5.71 -11.44
N ALA A 106 -5.12 6.36 -11.47
CA ALA A 106 -4.31 6.50 -12.67
C ALA A 106 -3.77 5.14 -13.15
N THR A 107 -3.23 4.32 -12.24
CA THR A 107 -2.73 2.98 -12.53
C THR A 107 -3.82 2.06 -13.10
N ALA A 108 -5.08 2.23 -12.68
CA ALA A 108 -6.21 1.45 -13.19
C ALA A 108 -6.43 1.57 -14.72
N PHE A 109 -5.95 2.64 -15.36
CA PHE A 109 -6.04 2.84 -16.82
C PHE A 109 -4.76 2.37 -17.55
N THR A 110 -3.87 1.66 -16.88
CA THR A 110 -2.60 1.18 -17.45
C THR A 110 -2.50 -0.33 -17.40
N ASN A 111 -1.64 -0.92 -18.24
CA ASN A 111 -1.25 -2.32 -18.16
C ASN A 111 -0.21 -2.60 -17.06
N TYR A 112 0.05 -1.66 -16.14
CA TYR A 112 1.13 -1.76 -15.16
C TYR A 112 1.11 -3.10 -14.40
N GLY A 113 2.23 -3.82 -14.43
CA GLY A 113 2.32 -5.21 -14.01
C GLY A 113 2.40 -6.18 -15.19
N ASP A 114 2.42 -7.49 -14.92
CA ASP A 114 2.48 -8.56 -15.92
C ASP A 114 3.59 -8.36 -16.96
N GLY A 115 4.80 -8.00 -16.49
CA GLY A 115 5.97 -7.72 -17.34
C GLY A 115 6.06 -6.28 -17.87
N HIS A 116 5.07 -5.43 -17.60
CA HIS A 116 5.00 -4.03 -18.05
C HIS A 116 5.26 -3.07 -16.88
N THR A 117 6.50 -3.04 -16.39
CA THR A 117 6.89 -2.20 -15.24
C THR A 117 7.85 -1.08 -15.62
N LEU A 118 8.42 -1.14 -16.82
CA LEU A 118 9.45 -0.23 -17.29
C LEU A 118 8.84 0.91 -18.13
N SER A 119 9.62 1.95 -18.36
CA SER A 119 9.45 2.83 -19.50
C SER A 119 9.89 2.13 -20.80
N LYS A 120 9.54 2.71 -21.95
CA LYS A 120 9.89 2.12 -23.25
C LYS A 120 11.40 2.06 -23.45
N ASP A 121 12.10 3.14 -23.10
CA ASP A 121 13.55 3.23 -23.26
C ASP A 121 14.27 2.22 -22.35
N GLU A 122 13.82 2.08 -21.10
CA GLU A 122 14.32 1.03 -20.19
C GLU A 122 14.01 -0.39 -20.71
N ALA A 123 12.84 -0.62 -21.30
CA ALA A 123 12.48 -1.91 -21.88
C ALA A 123 13.34 -2.26 -23.11
N ILE A 124 13.71 -1.26 -23.92
CA ILE A 124 14.64 -1.40 -25.05
C ILE A 124 16.00 -1.85 -24.54
N VAL A 125 16.56 -1.12 -23.57
CA VAL A 125 17.86 -1.44 -22.97
C VAL A 125 17.84 -2.83 -22.33
N ALA A 126 16.80 -3.15 -21.57
CA ALA A 126 16.63 -4.47 -20.95
C ALA A 126 16.55 -5.60 -21.99
N ALA A 127 15.83 -5.40 -23.09
CA ALA A 127 15.73 -6.38 -24.17
C ALA A 127 17.09 -6.60 -24.86
N GLN A 128 17.85 -5.54 -25.11
CA GLN A 128 19.19 -5.63 -25.69
C GLN A 128 20.15 -6.37 -24.74
N ALA A 129 20.18 -5.96 -23.47
CA ALA A 129 21.01 -6.56 -22.43
C ALA A 129 20.70 -8.05 -22.19
N GLN A 130 19.43 -8.45 -22.25
CA GLN A 130 19.03 -9.86 -22.15
C GLN A 130 19.43 -10.67 -23.39
N SER A 131 19.46 -10.04 -24.57
CA SER A 131 19.79 -10.70 -25.84
C SER A 131 21.27 -11.00 -26.02
N VAL A 132 22.14 -10.57 -25.10
CA VAL A 132 23.57 -10.75 -25.21
C VAL A 132 23.92 -12.24 -25.18
N ARG A 133 24.54 -12.73 -26.26
CA ARG A 133 25.02 -14.11 -26.38
C ARG A 133 26.54 -14.13 -26.41
N GLN A 134 27.10 -15.21 -25.87
CA GLN A 134 28.53 -15.47 -25.92
C GLN A 134 28.94 -15.71 -27.37
N ASP A 135 29.93 -14.97 -27.88
CA ASP A 135 30.63 -15.35 -29.10
C ASP A 135 31.36 -16.68 -28.82
N PRO A 136 31.27 -17.71 -29.68
CA PRO A 136 31.99 -18.97 -29.50
C PRO A 136 33.50 -18.83 -29.19
N ASP A 137 34.13 -17.75 -29.65
CA ASP A 137 35.55 -17.46 -29.43
C ASP A 137 35.79 -16.39 -28.34
N ALA A 138 34.74 -15.90 -27.65
CA ALA A 138 34.86 -14.86 -26.62
C ALA A 138 35.68 -15.35 -25.41
N PRO A 139 36.62 -14.52 -24.92
CA PRO A 139 37.37 -14.81 -23.72
C PRO A 139 36.47 -14.92 -22.48
N ARG A 140 36.91 -15.74 -21.53
CA ARG A 140 36.24 -15.91 -20.23
C ARG A 140 37.00 -15.17 -19.15
N TYR A 141 36.27 -14.33 -18.44
CA TYR A 141 36.79 -13.56 -17.32
C TYR A 141 36.47 -14.25 -16.01
N GLY A 142 37.37 -14.09 -15.04
CA GLY A 142 37.08 -14.46 -13.67
C GLY A 142 36.03 -13.53 -13.10
N MET A 143 35.01 -14.07 -12.42
CA MET A 143 33.92 -13.28 -11.86
C MET A 143 33.68 -13.64 -10.40
N SER A 144 33.51 -12.62 -9.57
CA SER A 144 32.99 -12.73 -8.21
C SER A 144 31.78 -11.83 -8.07
N VAL A 145 30.69 -12.36 -7.49
CA VAL A 145 29.50 -11.56 -7.17
C VAL A 145 29.73 -10.84 -5.84
N ALA A 146 29.48 -9.54 -5.79
CA ALA A 146 29.63 -8.73 -4.59
C ALA A 146 28.44 -7.79 -4.39
N VAL A 147 28.34 -7.25 -3.18
CA VAL A 147 27.46 -6.12 -2.84
C VAL A 147 28.30 -5.01 -2.20
N PRO A 148 27.92 -3.73 -2.31
CA PRO A 148 28.60 -2.65 -1.61
C PRO A 148 28.68 -2.91 -0.09
N GLU A 149 29.82 -2.53 0.51
CA GLU A 149 30.06 -2.77 1.93
C GLU A 149 29.08 -1.96 2.79
N GLY A 150 28.30 -2.65 3.63
CA GLY A 150 27.26 -2.05 4.47
C GLY A 150 25.84 -2.33 4.02
N GLU A 151 25.64 -2.89 2.82
CA GLU A 151 24.33 -3.29 2.32
C GLU A 151 23.92 -4.72 2.75
N PRO A 152 22.60 -4.99 2.91
CA PRO A 152 22.12 -6.33 3.18
C PRO A 152 22.36 -7.26 1.98
N ILE A 153 22.87 -8.48 2.23
CA ILE A 153 23.17 -9.47 1.17
C ILE A 153 21.94 -9.82 0.33
N GLU A 154 20.76 -9.83 0.95
CA GLU A 154 19.49 -10.25 0.34
C GLU A 154 18.91 -9.20 -0.63
N THR A 155 19.25 -7.92 -0.46
CA THR A 155 18.59 -6.82 -1.19
C THR A 155 19.56 -5.79 -1.77
N GLY A 156 20.83 -5.84 -1.40
CA GLY A 156 21.84 -4.90 -1.88
C GLY A 156 22.10 -5.06 -3.37
N GLU A 157 22.55 -3.98 -4.01
CA GLU A 157 22.80 -3.97 -5.44
C GLU A 157 23.95 -4.93 -5.80
N LEU A 158 23.75 -5.75 -6.82
CA LEU A 158 24.76 -6.73 -7.23
C LEU A 158 25.79 -6.06 -8.10
N SER A 159 27.07 -6.33 -7.81
CA SER A 159 28.19 -5.92 -8.64
C SER A 159 29.00 -7.15 -9.05
N PHE A 160 29.47 -7.16 -10.30
CA PHE A 160 30.43 -8.14 -10.79
C PHE A 160 31.84 -7.60 -10.61
N LEU A 161 32.64 -8.26 -9.77
CA LEU A 161 34.07 -8.03 -9.70
C LEU A 161 34.74 -8.95 -10.73
N LEU A 162 35.30 -8.35 -11.77
CA LEU A 162 35.87 -9.04 -12.91
C LEU A 162 37.39 -9.03 -12.83
N THR A 163 38.00 -10.15 -13.23
CA THR A 163 39.45 -10.26 -13.37
C THR A 163 39.80 -10.73 -14.78
N ALA A 164 40.64 -9.95 -15.47
CA ALA A 164 41.22 -10.32 -16.76
C ALA A 164 42.71 -10.62 -16.61
N THR A 165 43.22 -11.60 -17.36
CA THR A 165 44.66 -11.77 -17.52
C THR A 165 45.20 -10.76 -18.53
N PRO A 166 46.48 -10.33 -18.43
CA PRO A 166 47.08 -9.37 -19.35
C PRO A 166 47.41 -10.08 -20.67
N THR A 167 46.36 -10.31 -21.45
CA THR A 167 46.30 -10.88 -22.79
C THR A 167 45.35 -10.01 -23.62
N ALA A 168 45.17 -10.29 -24.92
CA ALA A 168 44.22 -9.56 -25.79
C ALA A 168 42.79 -9.48 -25.20
N ASP A 169 42.47 -10.37 -24.26
CA ASP A 169 41.22 -10.44 -23.52
C ASP A 169 40.96 -9.21 -22.63
N ALA A 170 42.00 -8.54 -22.13
CA ALA A 170 41.88 -7.38 -21.25
C ALA A 170 41.60 -6.06 -22.03
N GLU A 171 42.10 -5.95 -23.26
CA GLU A 171 41.89 -4.77 -24.12
C GLU A 171 40.40 -4.50 -24.35
N GLU A 172 39.57 -5.54 -24.48
CA GLU A 172 38.12 -5.42 -24.70
C GLU A 172 37.37 -4.85 -23.47
N LEU A 173 37.83 -5.16 -22.25
CA LEU A 173 37.26 -4.57 -21.02
C LEU A 173 37.83 -3.17 -20.74
N GLU A 174 39.09 -2.91 -21.09
CA GLU A 174 39.70 -1.58 -20.98
C GLU A 174 39.04 -0.56 -21.91
N GLU A 175 38.77 -0.93 -23.18
CA GLU A 175 38.12 -0.02 -24.14
C GLU A 175 36.69 0.34 -23.75
N GLY A 176 36.01 -0.54 -23.02
CA GLY A 176 34.62 -0.37 -22.62
C GLY A 176 34.40 0.15 -21.21
N ALA A 177 35.45 0.32 -20.41
CA ALA A 177 35.36 0.88 -19.07
C ALA A 177 35.47 2.40 -19.10
N GLU A 178 34.62 3.09 -18.34
CA GLU A 178 34.71 4.55 -18.22
C GLU A 178 35.87 4.94 -17.27
N GLU A 179 36.77 5.83 -17.69
CA GLU A 179 37.81 6.40 -16.82
C GLU A 179 37.22 7.50 -15.91
N THR A 180 36.59 7.09 -14.82
CA THR A 180 36.04 7.99 -13.79
C THR A 180 37.02 8.17 -12.62
N GLY A 181 37.86 9.22 -12.69
CA GLY A 181 38.68 9.70 -11.56
C GLY A 181 40.13 9.19 -11.50
N ASP A 182 40.84 9.54 -10.41
CA ASP A 182 42.23 9.11 -10.15
C ASP A 182 42.25 7.64 -9.68
N THR A 183 41.97 6.74 -10.63
CA THR A 183 42.02 5.30 -10.41
C THR A 183 43.50 4.91 -10.28
N GLY A 184 43.92 4.52 -9.08
CA GLY A 184 45.24 3.90 -8.88
C GLY A 184 45.44 2.68 -9.80
N GLU A 185 46.64 2.11 -9.83
CA GLU A 185 46.94 0.93 -10.67
C GLU A 185 45.86 -0.15 -10.48
N ASN A 186 45.13 -0.49 -11.56
CA ASN A 186 44.06 -1.49 -11.58
C ASN A 186 44.59 -2.91 -11.85
N VAL A 187 45.92 -3.07 -11.79
CA VAL A 187 46.62 -4.33 -12.04
C VAL A 187 47.22 -4.83 -10.72
N THR A 188 46.86 -6.05 -10.35
CA THR A 188 47.40 -6.74 -9.17
C THR A 188 48.87 -7.11 -9.36
N ALA A 189 49.58 -7.39 -8.25
CA ALA A 189 50.95 -7.88 -8.30
C ALA A 189 51.12 -9.21 -9.06
N ASP A 190 50.04 -10.00 -9.16
CA ASP A 190 49.97 -11.25 -9.91
C ASP A 190 49.60 -11.06 -11.39
N GLY A 191 49.44 -9.81 -11.84
CA GLY A 191 49.21 -9.42 -13.22
C GLY A 191 47.74 -9.38 -13.66
N TYR A 192 46.78 -9.70 -12.78
CA TYR A 192 45.36 -9.57 -13.11
C TYR A 192 44.93 -8.11 -13.15
N GLN A 193 44.18 -7.74 -14.18
CA GLN A 193 43.50 -6.47 -14.26
C GLN A 193 42.08 -6.58 -13.70
N LEU A 194 41.67 -5.58 -12.94
CA LEU A 194 40.46 -5.60 -12.13
C LEU A 194 39.44 -4.57 -12.60
N PHE A 195 38.18 -5.01 -12.67
CA PHE A 195 37.05 -4.15 -12.99
C PHE A 195 35.89 -4.42 -12.04
N VAL A 196 35.03 -3.42 -11.86
CA VAL A 196 33.73 -3.57 -11.22
C VAL A 196 32.65 -3.23 -12.25
N GLY A 197 31.67 -4.13 -12.37
CA GLY A 197 30.53 -3.97 -13.25
C GLY A 197 29.23 -3.86 -12.48
N THR A 198 28.46 -2.83 -12.76
CA THR A 198 27.09 -2.61 -12.25
C THR A 198 26.11 -2.51 -13.43
N GLU A 199 24.82 -2.28 -13.17
CA GLU A 199 23.86 -1.99 -14.23
C GLU A 199 24.19 -0.67 -14.96
N GLU A 200 24.91 0.25 -14.30
CA GLU A 200 25.29 1.55 -14.86
C GLU A 200 26.44 1.45 -15.85
N GLY A 201 27.33 0.46 -15.69
CA GLY A 201 28.46 0.28 -16.58
C GLY A 201 29.63 -0.48 -15.94
N LEU A 202 30.75 -0.47 -16.66
CA LEU A 202 32.00 -1.08 -16.25
C LEU A 202 33.01 0.01 -15.84
N GLU A 203 33.62 -0.13 -14.67
CA GLU A 203 34.65 0.79 -14.17
C GLU A 203 35.92 0.05 -13.73
N PRO A 204 37.12 0.65 -13.83
CA PRO A 204 38.35 0.08 -13.30
C PRO A 204 38.32 -0.01 -11.77
N LEU A 205 38.71 -1.17 -11.21
CA LEU A 205 38.82 -1.37 -9.77
C LEU A 205 40.26 -1.23 -9.31
N ALA A 206 40.52 -0.35 -8.34
CA ALA A 206 41.86 -0.15 -7.78
C ALA A 206 42.42 -1.45 -7.16
N ALA A 207 43.66 -1.81 -7.50
CA ALA A 207 44.26 -3.06 -7.02
C ALA A 207 44.71 -3.03 -5.55
N GLU A 208 44.75 -1.85 -4.92
CA GLU A 208 45.14 -1.71 -3.52
C GLU A 208 44.16 -2.45 -2.60
N GLY A 209 44.67 -3.42 -1.82
CA GLY A 209 43.86 -4.18 -0.86
C GLY A 209 42.97 -5.28 -1.47
N VAL A 210 43.04 -5.50 -2.79
CA VAL A 210 42.32 -6.59 -3.46
C VAL A 210 43.14 -7.88 -3.44
N SER A 211 42.51 -9.00 -3.12
CA SER A 211 43.13 -10.33 -3.20
C SER A 211 42.37 -11.22 -4.18
N VAL A 212 43.10 -11.99 -5.00
CA VAL A 212 42.55 -12.86 -6.04
C VAL A 212 42.88 -14.31 -5.70
N ARG A 213 41.89 -15.19 -5.78
CA ARG A 213 42.04 -16.64 -5.56
C ARG A 213 42.81 -17.29 -6.71
N ALA A 214 43.34 -18.49 -6.47
CA ALA A 214 44.07 -19.27 -7.48
C ALA A 214 43.25 -19.64 -8.74
N ASN A 215 41.91 -19.60 -8.66
CA ASN A 215 41.00 -19.81 -9.79
C ASN A 215 40.68 -18.51 -10.55
N GLY A 216 41.38 -17.41 -10.25
CA GLY A 216 41.17 -16.12 -10.89
C GLY A 216 39.87 -15.46 -10.46
N THR A 217 39.41 -15.58 -9.21
CA THR A 217 38.24 -14.83 -8.74
C THR A 217 38.60 -13.96 -7.54
N VAL A 218 38.00 -12.78 -7.41
CA VAL A 218 38.28 -11.86 -6.30
C VAL A 218 37.81 -12.47 -4.97
N GLU A 219 38.71 -12.52 -3.98
CA GLU A 219 38.43 -12.99 -2.62
C GLU A 219 38.02 -11.85 -1.68
N THR A 220 38.75 -10.75 -1.73
CA THR A 220 38.45 -9.53 -0.97
C THR A 220 38.68 -8.32 -1.85
N ALA A 221 37.80 -7.31 -1.76
CA ALA A 221 38.00 -6.00 -2.38
C ALA A 221 37.52 -4.92 -1.40
N PRO A 222 38.29 -3.84 -1.18
CA PRO A 222 37.84 -2.73 -0.32
C PRO A 222 36.55 -2.10 -0.85
N GLY A 223 35.61 -1.78 0.04
CA GLY A 223 34.31 -1.20 -0.34
C GLY A 223 33.29 -2.21 -0.86
N TYR A 224 33.67 -3.47 -1.03
CA TYR A 224 32.79 -4.53 -1.52
C TYR A 224 32.84 -5.77 -0.63
N ARG A 225 31.66 -6.34 -0.37
CA ARG A 225 31.53 -7.65 0.26
C ARG A 225 31.32 -8.71 -0.81
N VAL A 226 32.35 -9.53 -1.05
CA VAL A 226 32.25 -10.67 -1.96
C VAL A 226 31.34 -11.76 -1.37
N LEU A 227 30.32 -12.16 -2.12
CA LEU A 227 29.39 -13.21 -1.74
C LEU A 227 30.02 -14.59 -1.92
N ASN A 228 29.70 -15.50 -1.01
CA ASN A 228 30.08 -16.91 -1.18
C ASN A 228 29.12 -17.62 -2.16
N LEU A 229 29.48 -18.84 -2.57
CA LEU A 229 28.72 -19.60 -3.57
C LEU A 229 27.26 -19.86 -3.16
N LEU A 230 26.97 -20.06 -1.87
CA LEU A 230 25.60 -20.29 -1.40
C LEU A 230 24.77 -19.00 -1.50
N GLU A 231 25.34 -17.87 -1.06
CA GLU A 231 24.72 -16.55 -1.10
C GLU A 231 24.46 -16.10 -2.55
N ALA A 232 25.43 -16.27 -3.45
CA ALA A 232 25.25 -15.96 -4.86
C ALA A 232 24.19 -16.84 -5.55
N ASN A 233 24.11 -18.13 -5.18
CA ASN A 233 23.09 -19.04 -5.74
C ASN A 233 21.67 -18.72 -5.24
N GLN A 234 21.52 -18.22 -4.02
CA GLN A 234 20.23 -17.75 -3.51
C GLN A 234 19.66 -16.60 -4.36
N ARG A 235 20.55 -15.79 -4.96
CA ARG A 235 20.23 -14.70 -5.89
C ARG A 235 20.51 -15.06 -7.35
N SER A 236 20.44 -16.34 -7.71
CA SER A 236 20.83 -16.84 -9.04
C SER A 236 20.06 -16.22 -10.20
N ARG A 237 18.79 -15.83 -10.04
CA ARG A 237 18.07 -15.08 -11.08
C ARG A 237 18.70 -13.73 -11.33
N GLU A 238 18.87 -12.94 -10.28
CA GLU A 238 19.47 -11.59 -10.36
C GLU A 238 20.89 -11.65 -10.93
N VAL A 239 21.69 -12.64 -10.53
CA VAL A 239 23.04 -12.87 -11.10
C VAL A 239 22.99 -13.25 -12.59
N THR A 240 21.94 -13.92 -13.05
CA THR A 240 21.80 -14.31 -14.47
C THR A 240 21.22 -13.16 -15.31
N ASP A 241 20.36 -12.35 -14.69
CA ASP A 241 19.68 -11.22 -15.31
C ASP A 241 20.58 -9.99 -15.40
N LEU A 242 21.53 -9.83 -14.46
CA LEU A 242 22.52 -8.74 -14.47
C LEU A 242 23.40 -8.82 -15.73
N ALA A 243 23.34 -7.74 -16.49
CA ALA A 243 24.16 -7.52 -17.67
C ALA A 243 24.84 -6.16 -17.50
N VAL A 244 26.17 -6.18 -17.42
CA VAL A 244 26.98 -4.98 -17.21
C VAL A 244 27.30 -4.38 -18.57
N PRO A 245 26.83 -3.17 -18.92
CA PRO A 245 27.15 -2.54 -20.20
C PRO A 245 28.66 -2.32 -20.38
N VAL A 246 29.17 -2.54 -21.60
CA VAL A 246 30.58 -2.35 -21.99
C VAL A 246 30.64 -1.56 -23.30
N GLY A 247 31.16 -0.33 -23.22
CA GLY A 247 31.32 0.57 -24.37
C GLY A 247 30.01 1.03 -25.05
N GLU A 248 30.14 1.73 -26.19
CA GLU A 248 29.00 2.31 -26.92
C GLU A 248 28.27 1.33 -27.87
N SER A 249 28.83 0.13 -28.11
CA SER A 249 28.33 -0.84 -29.09
C SER A 249 27.19 -1.74 -28.56
N GLY A 250 26.70 -1.49 -27.34
CA GLY A 250 25.66 -2.30 -26.70
C GLY A 250 26.14 -3.68 -26.22
N SER A 251 27.45 -3.92 -26.23
CA SER A 251 28.06 -5.12 -25.65
C SER A 251 27.84 -5.13 -24.15
N ALA A 252 27.70 -6.32 -23.55
CA ALA A 252 27.59 -6.43 -22.09
C ALA A 252 28.33 -7.64 -21.56
N VAL A 253 28.82 -7.52 -20.32
CA VAL A 253 29.34 -8.66 -19.56
C VAL A 253 28.17 -9.40 -18.92
N LYS A 254 28.11 -10.72 -19.14
CA LYS A 254 27.14 -11.61 -18.47
C LYS A 254 27.83 -12.78 -17.78
N ALA A 255 27.19 -13.28 -16.74
CA ALA A 255 27.63 -14.48 -16.04
C ALA A 255 27.48 -15.72 -16.97
N ALA A 256 28.59 -16.41 -17.27
CA ALA A 256 28.57 -17.77 -17.84
C ALA A 256 28.35 -18.82 -16.75
N THR A 257 28.95 -18.60 -15.58
CA THR A 257 28.82 -19.43 -14.37
C THR A 257 28.93 -18.51 -13.16
N THR A 258 28.74 -19.02 -11.94
CA THR A 258 28.92 -18.20 -10.72
C THR A 258 30.34 -17.66 -10.52
N SER A 259 31.32 -18.18 -11.27
CA SER A 259 32.73 -17.77 -11.18
C SER A 259 33.35 -17.31 -12.50
N GLN A 260 32.58 -17.27 -13.58
CA GLN A 260 33.06 -16.86 -14.90
C GLN A 260 32.07 -15.96 -15.58
N ALA A 261 32.56 -14.92 -16.22
CA ALA A 261 31.79 -14.03 -17.07
C ALA A 261 32.34 -14.04 -18.50
N PHE A 262 31.56 -13.53 -19.44
CA PHE A 262 31.97 -13.31 -20.82
C PHE A 262 31.43 -11.96 -21.30
N VAL A 263 32.16 -11.30 -22.19
CA VAL A 263 31.62 -10.20 -22.99
C VAL A 263 30.86 -10.83 -24.15
N GLY A 264 29.62 -10.40 -24.35
CA GLY A 264 28.84 -10.80 -25.51
C GLY A 264 28.32 -9.59 -26.25
N GLN A 265 27.94 -9.82 -27.51
CA GLN A 265 27.25 -8.81 -28.30
C GLN A 265 25.73 -9.00 -28.19
N PRO A 266 24.98 -7.89 -28.21
CA PRO A 266 23.53 -7.96 -28.19
C PRO A 266 23.07 -8.62 -29.49
N THR A 267 22.32 -9.71 -29.37
CA THR A 267 21.71 -10.33 -30.55
C THR A 267 20.45 -9.59 -30.99
N MET A 268 19.99 -8.59 -30.22
CA MET A 268 18.91 -7.68 -30.59
C MET A 268 19.47 -6.29 -30.83
N VAL A 269 19.15 -5.71 -31.99
CA VAL A 269 19.50 -4.33 -32.33
C VAL A 269 18.21 -3.53 -32.47
N TYR A 270 18.15 -2.39 -31.79
CA TYR A 270 17.04 -1.46 -31.89
C TYR A 270 17.29 -0.44 -33.00
N ASP A 271 16.26 -0.20 -33.82
CA ASP A 271 16.23 0.85 -34.84
C ASP A 271 15.27 1.95 -34.39
N GLU A 272 15.83 3.13 -34.07
CA GLU A 272 15.06 4.30 -33.62
C GLU A 272 14.14 4.90 -34.69
N GLU A 273 14.50 4.83 -35.98
CA GLU A 273 13.70 5.40 -37.06
C GLU A 273 12.48 4.54 -37.37
N ALA A 274 12.66 3.22 -37.33
CA ALA A 274 11.61 2.25 -37.61
C ALA A 274 10.80 1.84 -36.35
N ASP A 275 11.31 2.13 -35.15
CA ASP A 275 10.75 1.66 -33.88
C ASP A 275 10.64 0.13 -33.81
N THR A 276 11.72 -0.55 -34.20
CA THR A 276 11.77 -2.02 -34.30
C THR A 276 13.01 -2.63 -33.64
N MET A 277 12.88 -3.86 -33.16
CA MET A 277 13.96 -4.69 -32.65
C MET A 277 14.24 -5.82 -33.64
N THR A 278 15.48 -5.98 -34.08
CA THR A 278 15.86 -7.07 -34.99
C THR A 278 16.81 -8.03 -34.30
N ASN A 279 16.48 -9.31 -34.33
CA ASN A 279 17.33 -10.34 -33.75
C ASN A 279 18.47 -10.76 -34.72
N ALA A 280 19.47 -11.50 -34.23
CA ALA A 280 20.61 -11.96 -35.02
C ALA A 280 20.24 -12.91 -36.18
N GLU A 281 19.06 -13.52 -36.14
CA GLU A 281 18.51 -14.35 -37.21
C GLU A 281 17.74 -13.52 -38.28
N GLY A 282 17.69 -12.19 -38.11
CA GLY A 282 17.01 -11.25 -39.00
C GLY A 282 15.50 -11.15 -38.77
N LYS A 283 14.98 -11.71 -37.67
CA LYS A 283 13.56 -11.60 -37.29
C LYS A 283 13.30 -10.25 -36.65
N VAL A 284 12.33 -9.53 -37.20
CA VAL A 284 11.94 -8.18 -36.78
C VAL A 284 10.77 -8.25 -35.79
N TYR A 285 10.87 -7.44 -34.74
CA TYR A 285 9.85 -7.24 -33.73
C TYR A 285 9.44 -5.76 -33.74
N VAL A 286 8.14 -5.51 -33.77
CA VAL A 286 7.54 -4.18 -33.84
C VAL A 286 6.97 -3.79 -32.48
N ALA A 287 7.03 -2.51 -32.14
CA ALA A 287 6.41 -2.00 -30.92
C ALA A 287 4.87 -2.14 -31.01
N SER A 288 4.28 -2.92 -30.11
CA SER A 288 2.83 -3.09 -30.01
C SER A 288 2.18 -1.98 -29.19
N GLU A 289 0.92 -1.68 -29.50
CA GLU A 289 0.06 -0.81 -28.67
C GLU A 289 -0.17 -1.40 -27.26
N THR A 290 0.08 -2.69 -27.05
CA THR A 290 -0.02 -3.36 -25.75
C THR A 290 1.19 -3.16 -24.84
N GLY A 291 2.23 -2.46 -25.31
CA GLY A 291 3.40 -2.13 -24.50
C GLY A 291 4.53 -3.16 -24.56
N ASN A 292 4.70 -3.88 -25.65
CA ASN A 292 5.77 -4.86 -25.82
C ASN A 292 6.20 -4.99 -27.29
N PHE A 293 7.38 -5.52 -27.54
CA PHE A 293 7.83 -5.83 -28.89
C PHE A 293 7.30 -7.20 -29.32
N VAL A 294 6.51 -7.23 -30.41
CA VAL A 294 5.88 -8.45 -30.95
C VAL A 294 6.46 -8.81 -32.31
N PRO A 295 6.57 -10.11 -32.67
CA PRO A 295 7.04 -10.50 -34.01
C PRO A 295 6.22 -9.85 -35.13
N GLU A 296 6.88 -9.25 -36.12
CA GLU A 296 6.19 -8.63 -37.28
C GLU A 296 5.39 -9.67 -38.07
N ASP A 297 5.92 -10.90 -38.15
CA ASP A 297 5.29 -12.04 -38.83
C ASP A 297 4.12 -12.66 -38.04
N GLY A 298 3.90 -12.24 -36.79
CA GLY A 298 2.91 -12.80 -35.88
C GLY A 298 3.24 -14.22 -35.37
N GLU A 299 4.40 -14.78 -35.70
CA GLU A 299 4.82 -16.12 -35.29
C GLU A 299 5.83 -16.05 -34.14
N GLY A 300 5.42 -16.49 -32.94
CA GLY A 300 6.29 -16.55 -31.77
C GLY A 300 5.80 -15.69 -30.61
N ALA A 301 6.58 -15.66 -29.53
CA ALA A 301 6.26 -14.87 -28.34
C ALA A 301 6.77 -13.43 -28.48
N ALA A 302 6.09 -12.50 -27.79
CA ALA A 302 6.61 -11.16 -27.57
C ALA A 302 7.91 -11.19 -26.77
N LEU A 303 8.71 -10.13 -26.88
CA LEU A 303 9.86 -9.94 -26.01
C LEU A 303 9.39 -9.77 -24.56
N PRO A 304 10.13 -10.34 -23.58
CA PRO A 304 9.72 -10.38 -22.18
C PRO A 304 9.75 -9.00 -21.50
N ALA A 305 10.58 -8.07 -21.97
CA ALA A 305 10.64 -6.70 -21.47
C ALA A 305 9.50 -5.86 -22.08
N GLY A 306 8.52 -5.52 -21.25
CA GLY A 306 7.40 -4.65 -21.62
C GLY A 306 7.46 -3.30 -20.92
N TRP A 307 6.75 -2.32 -21.48
CA TRP A 307 6.60 -0.99 -20.92
C TRP A 307 5.15 -0.64 -20.60
N THR A 308 5.00 0.30 -19.67
CA THR A 308 3.67 0.75 -19.24
C THR A 308 3.02 1.61 -20.33
N VAL A 309 1.81 1.26 -20.72
CA VAL A 309 0.96 2.03 -21.65
C VAL A 309 -0.43 2.25 -21.05
N ASN A 310 -1.13 3.24 -21.59
CA ASN A 310 -2.54 3.46 -21.26
C ASN A 310 -3.41 2.48 -22.04
N VAL A 311 -4.19 1.66 -21.32
CA VAL A 311 -5.12 0.66 -21.88
C VAL A 311 -6.58 1.12 -21.83
N GLY A 312 -6.81 2.41 -21.54
CA GLY A 312 -8.14 2.97 -21.39
C GLY A 312 -8.98 2.20 -20.37
N PHE A 313 -10.14 1.70 -20.80
CA PHE A 313 -11.11 1.02 -19.93
C PHE A 313 -10.96 -0.50 -19.90
N ASP A 314 -9.94 -1.07 -20.54
CA ASP A 314 -9.83 -2.52 -20.73
C ASP A 314 -9.80 -3.28 -19.40
N ASN A 315 -9.04 -2.81 -18.41
CA ASN A 315 -9.02 -3.39 -17.06
C ASN A 315 -10.41 -3.46 -16.42
N PHE A 316 -11.24 -2.42 -16.61
CA PHE A 316 -12.60 -2.39 -16.07
C PHE A 316 -13.52 -3.36 -16.80
N LEU A 317 -13.32 -3.56 -18.10
CA LEU A 317 -14.09 -4.50 -18.91
C LEU A 317 -13.72 -5.95 -18.58
N THR A 318 -12.42 -6.24 -18.43
CA THR A 318 -11.87 -7.59 -18.15
C THR A 318 -12.55 -8.27 -16.97
N ILE A 319 -12.85 -7.53 -15.90
CA ILE A 319 -13.54 -8.05 -14.70
C ILE A 319 -14.90 -8.68 -15.06
N PHE A 320 -15.60 -8.12 -16.05
CA PHE A 320 -16.92 -8.58 -16.50
C PHE A 320 -16.86 -9.45 -17.77
N THR A 321 -15.79 -9.34 -18.57
CA THR A 321 -15.65 -10.05 -19.86
C THR A 321 -14.94 -11.39 -19.72
N ASP A 322 -13.98 -11.52 -18.82
CA ASP A 322 -13.16 -12.72 -18.66
C ASP A 322 -13.95 -13.87 -17.98
N PRO A 323 -14.03 -15.05 -18.62
CA PRO A 323 -14.63 -16.24 -18.02
C PRO A 323 -14.03 -16.66 -16.67
N ALA A 324 -12.72 -16.44 -16.47
CA ALA A 324 -12.01 -16.80 -15.24
C ALA A 324 -12.53 -16.01 -14.03
N PHE A 325 -12.93 -14.75 -14.25
CA PHE A 325 -13.44 -13.86 -13.19
C PHE A 325 -14.97 -13.89 -13.12
N ARG A 326 -15.67 -13.86 -14.25
CA ARG A 326 -17.14 -13.70 -14.32
C ARG A 326 -17.91 -14.73 -13.51
N GLY A 327 -17.49 -16.01 -13.56
CA GLY A 327 -18.19 -17.11 -12.89
C GLY A 327 -18.18 -17.01 -11.36
N GLY A 328 -17.10 -16.46 -10.80
CA GLY A 328 -16.91 -16.29 -9.36
C GLY A 328 -17.26 -14.90 -8.84
N PHE A 329 -17.11 -13.86 -9.66
CA PHE A 329 -17.27 -12.47 -9.28
C PHE A 329 -18.65 -12.16 -8.68
N LEU A 330 -19.75 -12.67 -9.27
CA LEU A 330 -21.09 -12.45 -8.73
C LEU A 330 -21.27 -13.10 -7.35
N LYS A 331 -20.65 -14.26 -7.11
CA LYS A 331 -20.68 -14.94 -5.80
C LYS A 331 -19.90 -14.12 -4.76
N ILE A 332 -18.71 -13.63 -5.12
CA ILE A 332 -17.91 -12.72 -4.27
C ILE A 332 -18.71 -11.46 -3.99
N PHE A 333 -19.24 -10.79 -5.01
CA PHE A 333 -19.97 -9.53 -4.87
C PHE A 333 -21.17 -9.67 -3.92
N ALA A 334 -21.95 -10.75 -4.05
CA ALA A 334 -23.07 -11.01 -3.16
C ALA A 334 -22.61 -11.24 -1.71
N TRP A 335 -21.54 -12.02 -1.51
CA TRP A 335 -20.95 -12.21 -0.18
C TRP A 335 -20.37 -10.91 0.38
N ASN A 336 -19.70 -10.12 -0.43
CA ASN A 336 -19.10 -8.84 -0.06
C ASN A 336 -20.14 -7.79 0.35
N LEU A 337 -21.40 -7.92 -0.11
CA LEU A 337 -22.50 -7.12 0.40
C LEU A 337 -23.10 -7.71 1.69
N ALA A 338 -23.26 -9.04 1.75
CA ALA A 338 -23.87 -9.71 2.90
C ALA A 338 -22.99 -9.65 4.16
N PHE A 339 -21.70 -9.92 4.02
CA PHE A 339 -20.72 -9.98 5.11
C PHE A 339 -20.70 -8.70 5.98
N PRO A 340 -20.53 -7.48 5.43
CA PRO A 340 -20.53 -6.27 6.25
C PRO A 340 -21.89 -5.98 6.87
N ILE A 341 -23.00 -6.27 6.19
CA ILE A 341 -24.35 -6.08 6.75
C ILE A 341 -24.53 -6.97 7.98
N ILE A 342 -24.25 -8.27 7.85
CA ILE A 342 -24.40 -9.25 8.93
C ILE A 342 -23.43 -8.92 10.08
N SER A 343 -22.20 -8.55 9.75
CA SER A 343 -21.17 -8.16 10.71
C SER A 343 -21.55 -6.93 11.53
N VAL A 344 -21.95 -5.84 10.87
CA VAL A 344 -22.37 -4.62 11.55
C VAL A 344 -23.63 -4.86 12.37
N ALA A 345 -24.62 -5.55 11.82
CA ALA A 345 -25.86 -5.85 12.53
C ALA A 345 -25.60 -6.69 13.78
N SER A 346 -24.83 -7.78 13.67
CA SER A 346 -24.55 -8.67 14.79
C SER A 346 -23.70 -8.01 15.87
N THR A 347 -22.62 -7.31 15.50
CA THR A 347 -21.75 -6.60 16.45
C THR A 347 -22.47 -5.44 17.13
N PHE A 348 -23.30 -4.70 16.40
CA PHE A 348 -24.11 -3.62 16.96
C PHE A 348 -25.14 -4.15 17.95
N VAL A 349 -25.93 -5.16 17.56
CA VAL A 349 -26.95 -5.74 18.44
C VAL A 349 -26.33 -6.29 19.71
N LEU A 350 -25.26 -7.09 19.61
CA LEU A 350 -24.59 -7.64 20.79
C LEU A 350 -23.97 -6.54 21.65
N GLY A 351 -23.22 -5.62 21.04
CA GLY A 351 -22.57 -4.52 21.74
C GLY A 351 -23.57 -3.61 22.47
N MET A 352 -24.69 -3.30 21.83
CA MET A 352 -25.76 -2.51 22.41
C MET A 352 -26.46 -3.22 23.57
N LEU A 353 -26.81 -4.50 23.42
CA LEU A 353 -27.45 -5.27 24.50
C LEU A 353 -26.55 -5.35 25.73
N LEU A 354 -25.25 -5.58 25.52
CA LEU A 354 -24.26 -5.53 26.59
C LEU A 354 -24.15 -4.12 27.16
N ALA A 355 -24.15 -3.06 26.34
CA ALA A 355 -24.07 -1.69 26.81
C ALA A 355 -25.25 -1.32 27.72
N ILE A 356 -26.46 -1.74 27.36
CA ILE A 356 -27.67 -1.56 28.19
C ILE A 356 -27.51 -2.32 29.51
N LEU A 357 -27.13 -3.61 29.46
CA LEU A 357 -26.97 -4.44 30.64
C LEU A 357 -25.91 -3.89 31.61
N PHE A 358 -24.74 -3.51 31.10
CA PHE A 358 -23.62 -3.04 31.92
C PHE A 358 -23.72 -1.56 32.31
N ASN A 359 -24.67 -0.80 31.76
CA ASN A 359 -25.04 0.54 32.24
C ASN A 359 -26.10 0.51 33.35
N ASP A 360 -26.69 -0.63 33.70
CA ASP A 360 -27.67 -0.73 34.78
C ASP A 360 -27.02 -0.41 36.15
N PRO A 361 -27.54 0.58 36.91
CA PRO A 361 -27.02 0.92 38.25
C PRO A 361 -27.06 -0.23 39.26
N ARG A 362 -27.92 -1.23 39.05
CA ARG A 362 -28.09 -2.39 39.95
C ARG A 362 -26.97 -3.41 39.82
N LEU A 363 -26.19 -3.36 38.75
CA LEU A 363 -25.13 -4.32 38.48
C LEU A 363 -23.87 -4.02 39.31
N LYS A 364 -23.50 -4.96 40.19
CA LYS A 364 -22.27 -4.89 40.98
C LYS A 364 -21.06 -5.35 40.16
N GLY A 365 -19.88 -4.81 40.45
CA GLY A 365 -18.63 -5.24 39.78
C GLY A 365 -18.48 -4.79 38.32
N LYS A 366 -19.28 -3.81 37.86
CA LYS A 366 -19.32 -3.35 36.46
C LYS A 366 -17.95 -3.02 35.85
N GLY A 367 -16.99 -2.54 36.64
CA GLY A 367 -15.64 -2.25 36.16
C GLY A 367 -14.91 -3.50 35.66
N ILE A 368 -14.97 -4.60 36.41
CA ILE A 368 -14.30 -5.87 36.05
C ILE A 368 -14.90 -6.44 34.77
N TYR A 369 -16.22 -6.54 34.70
CA TYR A 369 -16.90 -7.06 33.51
C TYR A 369 -16.63 -6.21 32.26
N ARG A 370 -16.68 -4.88 32.38
CA ARG A 370 -16.36 -3.97 31.28
C ARG A 370 -14.95 -4.18 30.77
N SER A 371 -13.97 -4.28 31.66
CA SER A 371 -12.58 -4.53 31.27
C SER A 371 -12.42 -5.86 30.54
N LEU A 372 -13.06 -6.94 31.04
CA LEU A 372 -13.00 -8.26 30.39
C LEU A 372 -13.65 -8.27 29.00
N LEU A 373 -14.77 -7.56 28.83
CA LEU A 373 -15.49 -7.50 27.56
C LEU A 373 -14.75 -6.70 26.47
N VAL A 374 -13.83 -5.81 26.85
CA VAL A 374 -13.02 -5.03 25.91
C VAL A 374 -11.77 -5.78 25.44
N LEU A 375 -11.35 -6.82 26.17
CA LEU A 375 -10.15 -7.61 25.85
C LEU A 375 -10.08 -8.11 24.39
N PRO A 376 -11.17 -8.62 23.76
CA PRO A 376 -11.11 -9.09 22.38
C PRO A 376 -10.62 -8.02 21.38
N TYR A 377 -11.02 -6.76 21.60
CA TYR A 377 -10.65 -5.63 20.75
C TYR A 377 -9.24 -5.10 21.05
N ALA A 378 -8.71 -5.38 22.24
CA ALA A 378 -7.35 -4.98 22.63
C ALA A 378 -6.26 -5.86 22.01
N LEU A 379 -6.62 -7.05 21.52
CA LEU A 379 -5.68 -8.00 20.93
C LEU A 379 -5.43 -7.70 19.44
N PRO A 380 -4.18 -7.80 18.97
CA PRO A 380 -3.87 -7.63 17.55
C PRO A 380 -4.58 -8.70 16.69
N VAL A 381 -5.29 -8.24 15.65
CA VAL A 381 -6.04 -9.13 14.74
C VAL A 381 -5.16 -10.20 14.09
N PHE A 382 -3.88 -9.93 13.86
CA PHE A 382 -2.95 -10.88 13.25
C PHE A 382 -2.85 -12.18 14.03
N VAL A 383 -2.56 -12.09 15.33
CA VAL A 383 -2.44 -13.25 16.22
C VAL A 383 -3.80 -13.88 16.45
N THR A 384 -4.81 -13.06 16.69
CA THR A 384 -6.16 -13.56 16.97
C THR A 384 -6.77 -14.31 15.79
N GLY A 385 -6.62 -13.80 14.56
CA GLY A 385 -7.13 -14.45 13.34
C GLY A 385 -6.55 -15.85 13.16
N LEU A 386 -5.24 -16.01 13.31
CA LEU A 386 -4.56 -17.30 13.21
C LEU A 386 -5.00 -18.28 14.31
N ILE A 387 -5.21 -17.80 15.53
CA ILE A 387 -5.74 -18.64 16.63
C ILE A 387 -7.15 -19.12 16.30
N TRP A 388 -8.03 -18.24 15.79
CA TRP A 388 -9.37 -18.64 15.36
C TRP A 388 -9.31 -19.66 14.22
N ALA A 389 -8.45 -19.46 13.22
CA ALA A 389 -8.24 -20.43 12.14
C ALA A 389 -7.86 -21.82 12.69
N ALA A 390 -6.92 -21.87 13.64
CA ALA A 390 -6.52 -23.10 14.30
C ALA A 390 -7.66 -23.75 15.11
N MET A 391 -8.46 -22.95 15.82
CA MET A 391 -9.63 -23.43 16.57
C MET A 391 -10.73 -24.00 15.67
N PHE A 392 -10.85 -23.50 14.44
CA PHE A 392 -11.77 -24.00 13.42
C PHE A 392 -11.21 -25.21 12.64
N ASN A 393 -10.00 -25.68 12.92
CA ASN A 393 -9.47 -26.84 12.22
C ASN A 393 -10.40 -28.06 12.39
N GLN A 394 -10.66 -28.77 11.28
CA GLN A 394 -11.61 -29.88 11.30
C GLN A 394 -11.16 -31.05 12.21
N GLN A 395 -9.85 -31.37 12.21
CA GLN A 395 -9.32 -32.58 12.83
C GLN A 395 -8.82 -32.37 14.27
N PHE A 396 -8.25 -31.20 14.56
CA PHE A 396 -7.62 -30.89 15.85
C PHE A 396 -8.08 -29.54 16.44
N GLY A 397 -9.12 -28.95 15.87
CA GLY A 397 -9.63 -27.65 16.31
C GLY A 397 -10.47 -27.76 17.57
N LEU A 398 -10.19 -26.86 18.52
CA LEU A 398 -10.89 -26.78 19.80
C LEU A 398 -12.42 -26.72 19.65
N ILE A 399 -12.94 -26.08 18.60
CA ILE A 399 -14.39 -25.91 18.42
C ILE A 399 -15.07 -27.25 18.15
N ASN A 400 -14.50 -28.09 17.27
CA ASN A 400 -15.03 -29.43 17.02
C ASN A 400 -14.87 -30.33 18.25
N ASP A 401 -13.72 -30.26 18.93
CA ASP A 401 -13.46 -31.05 20.15
C ASP A 401 -14.43 -30.72 21.29
N MET A 402 -14.72 -29.43 21.51
CA MET A 402 -15.64 -28.99 22.58
C MET A 402 -17.11 -29.23 22.23
N THR A 403 -17.50 -29.10 20.97
CA THR A 403 -18.90 -29.24 20.55
C THR A 403 -19.27 -30.68 20.19
N GLY A 404 -18.29 -31.54 19.91
CA GLY A 404 -18.49 -32.87 19.35
C GLY A 404 -19.00 -32.86 17.91
N LEU A 405 -19.06 -31.69 17.27
CA LEU A 405 -19.47 -31.52 15.88
C LEU A 405 -18.25 -31.75 15.00
N ASN A 406 -18.30 -32.64 14.02
CA ASN A 406 -17.20 -32.85 13.06
C ASN A 406 -17.43 -31.98 11.81
N VAL A 407 -17.48 -30.67 11.99
CA VAL A 407 -17.77 -29.72 10.91
C VAL A 407 -16.47 -29.35 10.20
N ASN A 408 -16.49 -29.38 8.86
CA ASN A 408 -15.40 -28.87 8.04
C ASN A 408 -15.47 -27.34 7.93
N TRP A 409 -15.14 -26.64 9.01
CA TRP A 409 -15.32 -25.19 9.10
C TRP A 409 -14.62 -24.40 8.01
N LEU A 410 -13.43 -24.82 7.58
CA LEU A 410 -12.64 -24.07 6.58
C LEU A 410 -12.76 -24.65 5.16
N GLY A 411 -13.24 -25.89 5.02
CA GLY A 411 -13.42 -26.53 3.72
C GLY A 411 -14.85 -26.50 3.16
N ASP A 412 -15.87 -26.26 4.00
CA ASP A 412 -17.25 -26.01 3.54
C ASP A 412 -17.51 -24.50 3.37
N PRO A 413 -18.05 -24.03 2.22
CA PRO A 413 -18.27 -22.60 1.97
C PRO A 413 -19.14 -21.89 3.01
N TRP A 414 -20.20 -22.54 3.51
CA TRP A 414 -21.12 -21.90 4.46
C TRP A 414 -20.56 -21.93 5.88
N ALA A 415 -19.90 -23.03 6.25
CA ALA A 415 -19.19 -23.13 7.52
C ALA A 415 -18.06 -22.09 7.61
N ALA A 416 -17.32 -21.85 6.51
CA ALA A 416 -16.24 -20.86 6.46
C ALA A 416 -16.77 -19.43 6.61
N ARG A 417 -17.89 -19.12 5.94
CA ARG A 417 -18.61 -17.85 6.12
C ARG A 417 -19.10 -17.66 7.55
N LEU A 418 -19.64 -18.71 8.17
CA LEU A 418 -20.09 -18.67 9.56
C LEU A 418 -18.91 -18.48 10.53
N ALA A 419 -17.79 -19.18 10.31
CA ALA A 419 -16.57 -19.01 11.07
C ALA A 419 -16.09 -17.55 11.06
N LEU A 420 -16.07 -16.92 9.88
CA LEU A 420 -15.72 -15.51 9.73
C LEU A 420 -16.67 -14.57 10.46
N ILE A 421 -17.99 -14.80 10.40
CA ILE A 421 -18.97 -13.99 11.13
C ILE A 421 -18.79 -14.14 12.65
N ILE A 422 -18.51 -15.35 13.14
CA ILE A 422 -18.26 -15.60 14.57
C ILE A 422 -16.99 -14.87 15.03
N THR A 423 -15.89 -15.02 14.28
CA THR A 423 -14.63 -14.32 14.61
C THR A 423 -14.79 -12.81 14.56
N ASN A 424 -15.46 -12.29 13.53
CA ASN A 424 -15.68 -10.86 13.42
C ASN A 424 -16.61 -10.32 14.51
N LEU A 425 -17.64 -11.09 14.88
CA LEU A 425 -18.52 -10.75 16.00
C LEU A 425 -17.71 -10.62 17.28
N TRP A 426 -16.84 -11.59 17.58
CA TRP A 426 -15.99 -11.60 18.76
C TRP A 426 -15.02 -10.41 18.80
N LEU A 427 -14.40 -10.08 17.67
CA LEU A 427 -13.48 -8.93 17.54
C LEU A 427 -14.21 -7.58 17.58
N GLY A 428 -15.40 -7.50 16.96
CA GLY A 428 -16.08 -6.24 16.67
C GLY A 428 -17.12 -5.81 17.69
N PHE A 429 -17.73 -6.73 18.44
CA PHE A 429 -18.72 -6.35 19.46
C PHE A 429 -18.20 -5.38 20.53
N PRO A 430 -16.92 -5.45 21.00
CA PRO A 430 -16.46 -4.55 22.05
C PRO A 430 -16.37 -3.09 21.59
N TYR A 431 -16.05 -2.86 20.32
CA TYR A 431 -16.09 -1.53 19.72
C TYR A 431 -17.51 -0.94 19.77
N MET A 432 -18.51 -1.72 19.33
CA MET A 432 -19.92 -1.30 19.40
C MET A 432 -20.41 -1.15 20.83
N PHE A 433 -19.95 -2.00 21.75
CA PHE A 433 -20.23 -1.90 23.17
C PHE A 433 -19.73 -0.57 23.76
N LEU A 434 -18.51 -0.14 23.45
CA LEU A 434 -17.95 1.11 23.93
C LEU A 434 -18.70 2.33 23.38
N ILE A 435 -18.97 2.34 22.07
CA ILE A 435 -19.71 3.42 21.40
C ILE A 435 -21.13 3.52 21.96
N CYS A 436 -21.86 2.40 22.03
CA CYS A 436 -23.20 2.39 22.59
C CYS A 436 -23.20 2.80 24.06
N THR A 437 -22.16 2.43 24.83
CA THR A 437 -22.04 2.84 26.23
C THR A 437 -21.93 4.36 26.36
N GLY A 438 -21.11 5.01 25.54
CA GLY A 438 -20.97 6.47 25.53
C GLY A 438 -22.23 7.18 25.02
N ALA A 439 -22.81 6.69 23.93
CA ALA A 439 -24.03 7.26 23.36
C ALA A 439 -25.26 7.08 24.27
N LEU A 440 -25.38 5.96 24.99
CA LEU A 440 -26.47 5.77 25.97
C LEU A 440 -26.37 6.74 27.16
N GLN A 441 -25.17 7.25 27.47
CA GLN A 441 -24.95 8.22 28.55
C GLN A 441 -25.31 9.65 28.15
N SER A 442 -25.34 9.98 26.86
CA SER A 442 -25.79 11.29 26.38
C SER A 442 -27.31 11.42 26.31
N ILE A 443 -28.05 10.30 26.35
CA ILE A 443 -29.52 10.29 26.34
C ILE A 443 -30.04 10.78 27.70
N PRO A 444 -30.77 11.91 27.75
CA PRO A 444 -31.36 12.42 28.99
C PRO A 444 -32.29 11.39 29.67
N THR A 445 -32.24 11.33 31.00
CA THR A 445 -33.01 10.34 31.78
C THR A 445 -34.49 10.66 31.87
N ASP A 446 -34.85 11.95 31.78
CA ASP A 446 -36.22 12.46 31.78
C ASP A 446 -37.08 11.87 30.65
N VAL A 447 -36.52 11.61 29.46
CA VAL A 447 -37.24 10.97 28.35
C VAL A 447 -37.63 9.52 28.70
N LYS A 448 -36.76 8.80 29.43
CA LYS A 448 -37.05 7.43 29.89
C LYS A 448 -38.05 7.41 31.03
N GLU A 449 -37.99 8.41 31.93
CA GLU A 449 -38.95 8.58 33.02
C GLU A 449 -40.33 8.96 32.49
N ALA A 450 -40.42 9.87 31.52
CA ALA A 450 -41.67 10.23 30.85
C ALA A 450 -42.33 9.01 30.19
N ALA A 451 -41.55 8.19 29.47
CA ALA A 451 -42.06 6.95 28.90
C ALA A 451 -42.62 5.98 29.96
N ALA A 452 -41.99 5.90 31.14
CA ALA A 452 -42.49 5.09 32.23
C ALA A 452 -43.80 5.63 32.84
N VAL A 453 -43.94 6.96 32.94
CA VAL A 453 -45.18 7.63 33.35
C VAL A 453 -46.32 7.35 32.36
N ASP A 454 -46.02 7.29 31.06
CA ASP A 454 -46.97 6.92 29.99
C ASP A 454 -47.27 5.42 29.93
N GLY A 455 -46.74 4.61 30.86
CA GLY A 455 -46.99 3.17 30.95
C GLY A 455 -46.19 2.33 29.95
N ALA A 456 -45.16 2.88 29.31
CA ALA A 456 -44.29 2.12 28.42
C ALA A 456 -43.43 1.12 29.22
N GLY A 457 -43.60 -0.18 28.92
CA GLY A 457 -42.74 -1.23 29.47
C GLY A 457 -41.32 -1.22 28.88
N PRO A 458 -40.36 -1.98 29.46
CA PRO A 458 -38.95 -1.92 29.09
C PRO A 458 -38.65 -2.14 27.60
N LEU A 459 -39.35 -3.08 26.96
CA LEU A 459 -39.17 -3.35 25.52
C LEU A 459 -39.71 -2.21 24.65
N ARG A 460 -40.82 -1.58 25.06
CA ARG A 460 -41.37 -0.42 24.36
C ARG A 460 -40.45 0.79 24.52
N THR A 461 -39.94 1.03 25.73
CA THR A 461 -38.95 2.08 25.99
C THR A 461 -37.64 1.83 25.23
N LEU A 462 -37.21 0.58 25.09
CA LEU A 462 -36.05 0.24 24.27
C LEU A 462 -36.31 0.58 22.79
N VAL A 463 -37.33 -0.01 22.18
CA VAL A 463 -37.57 0.07 20.73
C VAL A 463 -38.05 1.44 20.29
N SER A 464 -38.88 2.11 21.09
CA SER A 464 -39.56 3.36 20.70
C SER A 464 -38.91 4.63 21.23
N VAL A 465 -38.01 4.54 22.23
CA VAL A 465 -37.34 5.72 22.80
C VAL A 465 -35.83 5.59 22.70
N THR A 466 -35.24 4.53 23.27
CA THR A 466 -33.79 4.40 23.37
C THR A 466 -33.15 4.12 22.01
N MET A 467 -33.72 3.20 21.22
CA MET A 467 -33.20 2.80 19.91
C MET A 467 -33.14 3.96 18.90
N PRO A 468 -34.22 4.73 18.68
CA PRO A 468 -34.18 5.86 17.74
C PRO A 468 -33.15 6.91 18.15
N LEU A 469 -33.11 7.30 19.43
CA LEU A 469 -32.14 8.27 19.94
C LEU A 469 -30.70 7.75 19.83
N LEU A 470 -30.48 6.47 20.12
CA LEU A 470 -29.18 5.84 19.97
C LEU A 470 -28.73 5.83 18.51
N LEU A 471 -29.62 5.48 17.57
CA LEU A 471 -29.32 5.43 16.14
C LEU A 471 -28.94 6.78 15.53
N VAL A 472 -29.46 7.90 16.05
CA VAL A 472 -28.97 9.24 15.66
C VAL A 472 -27.51 9.40 16.04
N ALA A 473 -27.15 9.05 17.27
CA ALA A 473 -25.79 9.21 17.77
C ALA A 473 -24.78 8.24 17.11
N VAL A 474 -25.18 6.99 16.85
CA VAL A 474 -24.27 5.95 16.35
C VAL A 474 -24.35 5.73 14.83
N GLY A 475 -25.34 6.29 14.14
CA GLY A 475 -25.57 6.09 12.70
C GLY A 475 -24.33 6.32 11.83
N PRO A 476 -23.63 7.46 11.96
CA PRO A 476 -22.36 7.70 11.25
C PRO A 476 -21.30 6.62 11.50
N LEU A 477 -21.22 6.10 12.74
CA LEU A 477 -20.25 5.07 13.14
C LEU A 477 -20.65 3.69 12.59
N LEU A 478 -21.94 3.40 12.44
CA LEU A 478 -22.42 2.18 11.77
C LEU A 478 -22.07 2.19 10.27
N ILE A 479 -22.18 3.34 9.60
CA ILE A 479 -21.77 3.51 8.20
C ILE A 479 -20.25 3.33 8.06
N ALA A 480 -19.47 3.93 8.95
CA ALA A 480 -18.02 3.73 8.99
C ALA A 480 -17.64 2.27 9.22
N SER A 481 -18.32 1.59 10.15
CA SER A 481 -18.12 0.16 10.42
C SER A 481 -18.50 -0.72 9.22
N PHE A 482 -19.55 -0.34 8.47
CA PHE A 482 -19.90 -1.01 7.22
C PHE A 482 -18.78 -0.87 6.18
N ALA A 483 -18.29 0.35 5.95
CA ALA A 483 -17.20 0.61 5.01
C ALA A 483 -15.90 -0.13 5.38
N PHE A 484 -15.60 -0.21 6.69
CA PHE A 484 -14.50 -1.02 7.21
C PHE A 484 -14.70 -2.52 6.92
N ASN A 485 -15.87 -3.07 7.26
CA ASN A 485 -16.14 -4.49 7.05
C ASN A 485 -16.23 -4.89 5.58
N PHE A 486 -16.63 -3.97 4.70
CA PHE A 486 -16.65 -4.19 3.25
C PHE A 486 -15.25 -4.47 2.68
N ASN A 487 -14.21 -3.98 3.37
CA ASN A 487 -12.80 -4.09 2.98
C ASN A 487 -11.96 -4.81 4.04
N ASN A 488 -12.55 -5.73 4.82
CA ASN A 488 -11.86 -6.39 5.93
C ASN A 488 -10.90 -7.49 5.46
N PHE A 489 -9.92 -7.10 4.66
CA PHE A 489 -8.92 -7.98 4.05
C PHE A 489 -8.24 -8.89 5.08
N THR A 490 -7.74 -8.28 6.17
CA THR A 490 -6.92 -8.95 7.17
C THR A 490 -7.65 -10.11 7.84
N LEU A 491 -8.93 -9.95 8.19
CA LEU A 491 -9.69 -11.04 8.81
C LEU A 491 -9.84 -12.23 7.86
N ILE A 492 -10.25 -11.96 6.62
CA ILE A 492 -10.53 -13.00 5.62
C ILE A 492 -9.26 -13.77 5.27
N TYR A 493 -8.17 -13.02 5.04
CA TYR A 493 -6.86 -13.57 4.70
C TYR A 493 -6.32 -14.48 5.81
N LEU A 494 -6.35 -14.01 7.07
CA LEU A 494 -5.77 -14.77 8.17
C LEU A 494 -6.59 -15.98 8.62
N VAL A 495 -7.93 -15.94 8.49
CA VAL A 495 -8.78 -17.02 8.98
C VAL A 495 -9.04 -18.08 7.92
N THR A 496 -9.23 -17.66 6.66
CA THR A 496 -9.67 -18.55 5.57
C THR A 496 -8.80 -18.49 4.33
N ASP A 497 -7.91 -17.50 4.21
CA ASP A 497 -7.14 -17.22 2.99
C ASP A 497 -8.03 -17.04 1.74
N GLY A 498 -9.26 -16.57 1.94
CA GLY A 498 -10.30 -16.49 0.90
C GLY A 498 -11.03 -17.80 0.58
N GLY A 499 -10.52 -18.94 1.07
CA GLY A 499 -11.05 -20.26 0.81
C GLY A 499 -12.42 -20.57 1.46
N PRO A 500 -13.05 -21.71 1.12
CA PRO A 500 -12.55 -22.72 0.21
C PRO A 500 -12.65 -22.32 -1.27
N PHE A 501 -11.69 -22.80 -2.06
CA PHE A 501 -11.68 -22.69 -3.51
C PHE A 501 -12.49 -23.83 -4.11
N VAL A 502 -13.62 -23.50 -4.73
CA VAL A 502 -14.54 -24.47 -5.33
C VAL A 502 -14.45 -24.42 -6.85
N ASP A 503 -14.92 -25.46 -7.51
CA ASP A 503 -15.05 -25.49 -8.98
C ASP A 503 -13.72 -25.38 -9.76
N GLY A 504 -12.58 -25.72 -9.13
CA GLY A 504 -11.26 -25.67 -9.76
C GLY A 504 -10.71 -24.25 -10.02
N ASN A 505 -11.38 -23.22 -9.50
CA ASN A 505 -10.95 -21.83 -9.60
C ASN A 505 -10.13 -21.44 -8.36
N SER A 506 -8.81 -21.30 -8.53
CA SER A 506 -7.90 -20.84 -7.47
C SER A 506 -7.84 -19.32 -7.34
N LEU A 507 -8.42 -18.57 -8.29
CA LEU A 507 -8.42 -17.11 -8.30
C LEU A 507 -9.57 -16.54 -7.46
N VAL A 508 -10.66 -17.29 -7.29
CA VAL A 508 -11.87 -16.87 -6.57
C VAL A 508 -12.25 -17.90 -5.51
N GLY A 509 -12.08 -17.52 -4.26
CA GLY A 509 -12.49 -18.29 -3.11
C GLY A 509 -13.91 -17.95 -2.62
N SER A 510 -14.49 -18.85 -1.83
CA SER A 510 -15.89 -18.76 -1.40
C SER A 510 -16.16 -17.70 -0.33
N THR A 511 -15.12 -17.25 0.37
CA THR A 511 -15.19 -16.22 1.43
C THR A 511 -14.48 -14.93 1.06
N ASP A 512 -13.85 -14.86 -0.11
CA ASP A 512 -13.18 -13.66 -0.60
C ASP A 512 -14.11 -12.46 -0.56
N LEU A 513 -13.57 -11.35 -0.05
CA LEU A 513 -14.07 -10.02 -0.34
C LEU A 513 -13.42 -9.53 -1.65
N LEU A 514 -14.01 -8.52 -2.28
CA LEU A 514 -13.47 -7.90 -3.50
C LEU A 514 -12.02 -7.42 -3.30
N ILE A 515 -11.67 -6.98 -2.08
CA ILE A 515 -10.30 -6.59 -1.74
C ILE A 515 -9.34 -7.77 -1.68
N ASN A 516 -9.77 -8.95 -1.21
CA ASN A 516 -8.96 -10.17 -1.21
C ASN A 516 -8.73 -10.65 -2.65
N PHE A 517 -9.77 -10.62 -3.47
CA PHE A 517 -9.67 -10.91 -4.89
C PHE A 517 -8.71 -9.95 -5.62
N SER A 518 -8.82 -8.64 -5.36
CA SER A 518 -7.91 -7.62 -5.90
C SER A 518 -6.46 -7.89 -5.49
N TYR A 519 -6.23 -8.24 -4.23
CA TYR A 519 -4.90 -8.55 -3.72
C TYR A 519 -4.30 -9.79 -4.40
N ARG A 520 -5.11 -10.85 -4.60
CA ARG A 520 -4.66 -12.06 -5.28
C ARG A 520 -4.21 -11.80 -6.72
N ILE A 521 -4.95 -10.97 -7.46
CA ILE A 521 -4.57 -10.52 -8.80
C ILE A 521 -3.28 -9.70 -8.77
N ALA A 522 -3.11 -8.85 -7.76
CA ALA A 522 -1.96 -7.97 -7.67
C ALA A 522 -0.66 -8.73 -7.36
N LEU A 523 -0.70 -9.78 -6.53
CA LEU A 523 0.52 -10.33 -5.91
C LEU A 523 0.66 -11.86 -5.93
N GLU A 524 -0.42 -12.63 -6.16
CA GLU A 524 -0.41 -14.09 -6.00
C GLU A 524 -0.64 -14.86 -7.30
N SER A 525 -1.05 -14.19 -8.38
CA SER A 525 -1.43 -14.82 -9.66
C SER A 525 -0.27 -15.38 -10.50
N GLY A 526 0.96 -15.47 -9.96
CA GLY A 526 2.17 -15.83 -10.69
C GLY A 526 2.67 -14.72 -11.64
N ASN A 527 1.73 -13.99 -12.24
CA ASN A 527 1.92 -12.77 -13.00
C ASN A 527 1.16 -11.62 -12.33
N PRO A 528 1.85 -10.78 -11.52
CA PRO A 528 1.26 -9.62 -10.84
C PRO A 528 0.57 -8.63 -11.79
N ASN A 529 -0.76 -8.54 -11.81
CA ASN A 529 -1.47 -7.57 -12.66
C ASN A 529 -2.00 -6.39 -11.82
N ILE A 530 -1.14 -5.40 -11.60
CA ILE A 530 -1.42 -4.27 -10.71
C ILE A 530 -2.42 -3.29 -11.33
N GLY A 531 -2.41 -3.11 -12.66
CA GLY A 531 -3.39 -2.30 -13.39
C GLY A 531 -4.81 -2.83 -13.22
N LEU A 532 -5.02 -4.14 -13.43
CA LEU A 532 -6.31 -4.80 -13.21
C LEU A 532 -6.74 -4.73 -11.74
N ALA A 533 -5.85 -5.02 -10.80
CA ALA A 533 -6.15 -4.91 -9.36
C ALA A 533 -6.52 -3.47 -8.94
N SER A 534 -5.85 -2.48 -9.53
CA SER A 534 -6.17 -1.06 -9.30
C SER A 534 -7.56 -0.72 -9.82
N ALA A 535 -7.97 -1.25 -10.99
CA ALA A 535 -9.33 -1.09 -11.50
C ALA A 535 -10.37 -1.71 -10.56
N VAL A 536 -10.12 -2.92 -10.03
CA VAL A 536 -10.98 -3.54 -9.00
C VAL A 536 -11.08 -2.65 -7.76
N SER A 537 -9.97 -2.08 -7.30
CA SER A 537 -9.92 -1.16 -6.15
C SER A 537 -10.75 0.12 -6.36
N ILE A 538 -10.76 0.67 -7.58
CA ILE A 538 -11.61 1.83 -7.93
C ILE A 538 -13.09 1.44 -7.96
N VAL A 539 -13.43 0.26 -8.48
CA VAL A 539 -14.81 -0.26 -8.43
C VAL A 539 -15.27 -0.40 -6.97
N ILE A 540 -14.44 -0.96 -6.09
CA ILE A 540 -14.71 -1.06 -4.66
C ILE A 540 -14.94 0.33 -4.04
N PHE A 541 -14.05 1.29 -4.32
CA PHE A 541 -14.17 2.66 -3.81
C PHE A 541 -15.50 3.31 -4.22
N MET A 542 -15.89 3.17 -5.51
CA MET A 542 -17.14 3.71 -6.03
C MET A 542 -18.36 3.04 -5.37
N LEU A 543 -18.33 1.72 -5.16
CA LEU A 543 -19.41 0.98 -4.51
C LEU A 543 -19.59 1.40 -3.04
N VAL A 544 -18.51 1.38 -2.27
CA VAL A 544 -18.53 1.77 -0.86
C VAL A 544 -18.90 3.23 -0.71
N GLY A 545 -18.35 4.10 -1.55
CA GLY A 545 -18.67 5.53 -1.58
C GLY A 545 -20.15 5.79 -1.87
N ALA A 546 -20.72 5.11 -2.88
CA ALA A 546 -22.14 5.23 -3.21
C ALA A 546 -23.05 4.75 -2.07
N ILE A 547 -22.77 3.58 -1.49
CA ILE A 547 -23.55 3.03 -0.37
C ILE A 547 -23.44 3.94 0.86
N SER A 548 -22.23 4.40 1.18
CA SER A 548 -21.97 5.29 2.31
C SER A 548 -22.65 6.65 2.12
N TYR A 549 -22.60 7.22 0.91
CA TYR A 549 -23.28 8.48 0.59
C TYR A 549 -24.80 8.39 0.83
N VAL A 550 -25.42 7.30 0.37
CA VAL A 550 -26.85 7.05 0.62
C VAL A 550 -27.11 6.92 2.12
N GLY A 551 -26.26 6.18 2.84
CA GLY A 551 -26.36 6.03 4.30
C GLY A 551 -26.27 7.37 5.04
N PHE A 552 -25.28 8.20 4.74
CA PHE A 552 -25.10 9.52 5.38
C PHE A 552 -26.23 10.49 5.05
N ARG A 553 -26.78 10.43 3.84
CA ARG A 553 -27.94 11.24 3.48
C ARG A 553 -29.18 10.85 4.30
N GLN A 554 -29.37 9.57 4.57
CA GLN A 554 -30.46 9.09 5.42
C GLN A 554 -30.22 9.41 6.90
N SER A 555 -28.97 9.39 7.39
CA SER A 555 -28.68 9.74 8.78
C SER A 555 -28.95 11.21 9.09
N LYS A 556 -28.67 12.14 8.15
CA LYS A 556 -29.02 13.56 8.31
C LYS A 556 -30.53 13.79 8.46
N ALA A 557 -31.35 13.01 7.75
CA ALA A 557 -32.81 13.07 7.92
C ALA A 557 -33.27 12.63 9.32
N LEU A 558 -32.49 11.82 10.04
CA LEU A 558 -32.77 11.45 11.43
C LEU A 558 -32.36 12.54 12.44
N GLU A 559 -31.39 13.39 12.09
CA GLU A 559 -31.00 14.57 12.88
C GLU A 559 -31.99 15.72 12.74
N GLU A 560 -32.67 15.86 11.59
CA GLU A 560 -33.64 16.95 11.34
C GLU A 560 -35.02 16.70 11.98
N VAL A 561 -35.33 15.47 12.37
CA VAL A 561 -36.66 15.04 12.88
C VAL A 561 -36.69 14.93 14.41
N ASN A 562 -35.53 14.83 15.07
CA ASN A 562 -35.38 14.82 16.53
C ASN A 562 -34.82 16.17 17.02
#